data_AF-A0A074V9M3-F1
#
_entry.id   AF-A0A074V9M3-F1
#
_cell.length_a   1.000
_cell.length_b   1.000
_cell.length_c   1.000
_cell.angle_alpha   90.00
_cell.angle_beta   90.00
_cell.angle_gamma   90.00
#
_symmetry.space_group_name_H-M   'P 1'
#
loop_
_entity.id
_entity.type
_entity.pdbx_description
1 polymer ?
#
loop_
_entity_poly.entity_id
_entity_poly.type
_entity_poly.pdbx_seq_one_letter_code
_entity_poly.pdbx_strand_id
1 'polypeptide(L)'
;VAMQYERGDIDFARGSFRVRGDGIDIFPAESSELALRVSLLDDEVDRMQLFDPISGSLQQRVGRYTVFPSSHYVTPRETGLRACENIKKELGDRIKWFTHEGRLVEAQRIEQRTRFDLEMLYEMGFCKGIENYSRHFSGKPEGEPPPTLMDYLPKNALMFIDESHVTVSQIGGMYKGDASRKQNLVDYGFRLPSARDNRPLKFHEFERVMPQTIFVSATPAKYEEEHAGQVVEQVVRPTGLVDPEIIIRPVATQVDDLLSEINIRRELGERVLVTTLTKRMAEQLTDYYAELGVKVRYLHSDIDTVERVEIIRDLRLGLFDVLVGINLLREG
;
A
#
# COMPACT_ATOMS: atom_id res chain seq x y z
N VAL A 1 15.61 19.47 11.99
CA VAL A 1 16.30 18.39 12.73
C VAL A 1 15.36 17.59 13.64
N ALA A 2 14.77 18.14 14.71
CA ALA A 2 13.89 17.35 15.61
C ALA A 2 12.68 16.70 14.91
N MET A 3 12.15 17.37 13.87
CA MET A 3 11.11 16.83 12.97
C MET A 3 11.66 15.89 11.88
N GLN A 4 12.88 15.35 12.07
CA GLN A 4 13.61 14.45 11.16
C GLN A 4 13.98 15.03 9.78
N TYR A 5 14.03 16.35 9.68
CA TYR A 5 14.60 17.01 8.49
C TYR A 5 16.12 17.00 8.51
N GLU A 6 16.71 16.61 7.39
CA GLU A 6 18.16 16.61 7.17
C GLU A 6 18.66 17.99 6.71
N ARG A 7 19.82 18.42 7.20
CA ARG A 7 20.45 19.64 6.71
C ARG A 7 21.28 19.32 5.48
N GLY A 8 20.89 19.85 4.32
CA GLY A 8 21.55 19.59 3.04
C GLY A 8 21.86 20.89 2.30
N ASP A 9 23.08 21.41 2.43
CA ASP A 9 23.46 22.67 1.77
C ASP A 9 23.70 22.50 0.26
N ILE A 10 24.12 21.29 -0.15
CA ILE A 10 24.44 20.92 -1.54
C ILE A 10 23.24 20.24 -2.21
N ASP A 11 22.69 19.21 -1.59
CA ASP A 11 21.56 18.44 -2.12
C ASP A 11 20.27 18.88 -1.42
N PHE A 12 19.40 19.57 -2.17
CA PHE A 12 18.15 20.13 -1.65
C PHE A 12 16.97 19.28 -2.14
N ALA A 13 16.77 18.16 -1.46
CA ALA A 13 15.71 17.19 -1.73
C ALA A 13 14.56 17.28 -0.72
N ARG A 14 13.44 16.59 -0.98
CA ARG A 14 12.29 16.52 -0.06
C ARG A 14 12.73 16.02 1.32
N GLY A 15 12.21 16.62 2.38
CA GLY A 15 12.58 16.28 3.76
C GLY A 15 13.93 16.89 4.19
N SER A 16 14.49 17.81 3.41
CA SER A 16 15.70 18.54 3.77
C SER A 16 15.46 20.04 4.01
N PHE A 17 16.42 20.69 4.64
CA PHE A 17 16.48 22.15 4.74
C PHE A 17 17.92 22.64 4.56
N ARG A 18 18.07 23.90 4.14
CA ARG A 18 19.37 24.57 3.99
C ARG A 18 19.27 26.02 4.43
N VAL A 19 20.41 26.60 4.79
CA VAL A 19 20.51 27.99 5.25
C VAL A 19 21.44 28.76 4.33
N ARG A 20 20.97 29.90 3.81
CA ARG A 20 21.73 30.79 2.92
C ARG A 20 21.54 32.23 3.36
N GLY A 21 22.53 32.77 4.09
CA GLY A 21 22.39 34.08 4.75
C GLY A 21 21.21 34.07 5.70
N ASP A 22 20.31 35.05 5.56
CA ASP A 22 19.10 35.18 6.38
C ASP A 22 17.92 34.35 5.84
N GLY A 23 18.15 33.54 4.80
CA GLY A 23 17.14 32.66 4.19
C GLY A 23 17.27 31.22 4.67
N ILE A 24 16.18 30.65 5.18
CA ILE A 24 16.03 29.22 5.43
C ILE A 24 15.13 28.64 4.34
N ASP A 25 15.69 27.78 3.52
CA ASP A 25 14.91 27.00 2.55
C ASP A 25 14.59 25.63 3.16
N ILE A 26 13.32 25.26 3.16
CA ILE A 26 12.80 23.99 3.65
C ILE A 26 12.09 23.32 2.48
N PHE A 27 12.40 22.06 2.18
CA PHE A 27 11.63 21.28 1.23
C PHE A 27 10.70 20.34 2.00
N PRO A 28 9.41 20.69 2.16
CA PRO A 28 8.48 19.92 2.99
C PRO A 28 8.31 18.50 2.46
N ALA A 29 8.15 17.52 3.36
CA ALA A 29 8.05 16.11 2.97
C ALA A 29 6.70 15.79 2.30
N GLU A 30 5.68 16.55 2.66
CA GLU A 30 4.33 16.54 2.09
C GLU A 30 4.23 17.20 0.71
N SER A 31 5.25 17.97 0.31
CA SER A 31 5.22 18.73 -0.94
C SER A 31 5.91 17.97 -2.06
N SER A 32 5.22 17.80 -3.20
CA SER A 32 5.78 17.17 -4.39
C SER A 32 6.66 18.12 -5.20
N GLU A 33 6.36 19.41 -5.17
CA GLU A 33 6.84 20.38 -6.16
C GLU A 33 7.45 21.63 -5.54
N LEU A 34 6.89 22.15 -4.46
CA LEU A 34 7.23 23.47 -3.94
C LEU A 34 8.00 23.38 -2.62
N ALA A 35 9.09 24.14 -2.54
CA ALA A 35 9.82 24.38 -1.31
C ALA A 35 9.39 25.71 -0.67
N LEU A 36 9.55 25.80 0.64
CA LEU A 36 9.30 27.01 1.43
C LEU A 36 10.62 27.73 1.67
N ARG A 37 10.67 29.02 1.31
CA ARG A 37 11.71 29.94 1.73
C ARG A 37 11.18 30.82 2.84
N VAL A 38 11.85 30.80 3.99
CA VAL A 38 11.62 31.68 5.12
C VAL A 38 12.77 32.69 5.16
N SER A 39 12.49 33.96 4.95
CA SER A 39 13.48 35.03 5.09
C SER A 39 13.32 35.65 6.47
N LEU A 40 14.44 35.76 7.18
CA LEU A 40 14.53 36.34 8.51
C LEU A 40 15.07 37.78 8.43
N LEU A 41 14.65 38.59 9.40
CA LEU A 41 15.29 39.85 9.76
C LEU A 41 15.55 39.77 11.26
N ASP A 42 16.82 39.62 11.64
CA ASP A 42 17.21 39.26 12.99
C ASP A 42 16.48 37.99 13.47
N ASP A 43 15.66 38.09 14.52
CA ASP A 43 14.88 36.99 15.09
C ASP A 43 13.42 36.95 14.60
N GLU A 44 13.04 37.81 13.65
CA GLU A 44 11.69 37.89 13.10
C GLU A 44 11.59 37.34 11.68
N VAL A 45 10.45 36.70 11.37
CA VAL A 45 10.16 36.25 10.01
C VAL A 45 9.67 37.45 9.19
N ASP A 46 10.52 37.95 8.28
CA ASP A 46 10.18 39.03 7.34
C ASP A 46 9.15 38.55 6.30
N ARG A 47 9.43 37.41 5.65
CA ARG A 47 8.54 36.87 4.62
C ARG A 47 8.69 35.37 4.42
N MET A 48 7.60 34.76 3.96
CA MET A 48 7.58 33.37 3.52
C MET A 48 7.12 33.25 2.06
N GLN A 49 7.82 32.43 1.28
CA GLN A 49 7.56 32.27 -0.15
C GLN A 49 7.66 30.80 -0.55
N LEU A 50 6.74 30.35 -1.40
CA LEU A 50 6.84 29.07 -2.08
C LEU A 50 7.60 29.26 -3.39
N PHE A 51 8.52 28.33 -3.67
CA PHE A 51 9.36 28.36 -4.86
C PHE A 51 9.61 26.95 -5.40
N ASP A 52 9.89 26.86 -6.69
CA ASP A 52 10.32 25.61 -7.32
C ASP A 52 11.81 25.35 -6.96
N PRO A 53 12.14 24.22 -6.30
CA PRO A 53 13.49 23.90 -5.86
C PRO A 53 14.47 23.64 -7.02
N ILE A 54 13.97 23.30 -8.22
CA ILE A 54 14.77 23.03 -9.42
C ILE A 54 15.09 24.34 -10.14
N SER A 55 14.07 25.11 -10.50
CA SER A 55 14.28 26.36 -11.26
C SER A 55 14.64 27.57 -10.38
N GLY A 56 14.35 27.50 -9.08
CA GLY A 56 14.48 28.64 -8.16
C GLY A 56 13.40 29.71 -8.34
N SER A 57 12.43 29.49 -9.24
CA SER A 57 11.37 30.45 -9.54
C SER A 57 10.42 30.61 -8.34
N LEU A 58 10.17 31.86 -7.95
CA LEU A 58 9.23 32.19 -6.89
C LEU A 58 7.81 32.08 -7.44
N GLN A 59 6.97 31.30 -6.77
CA GLN A 59 5.59 31.05 -7.19
C GLN A 59 4.62 31.95 -6.45
N GLN A 60 4.66 31.92 -5.11
CA GLN A 60 3.66 32.61 -4.30
C GLN A 60 4.22 33.06 -2.94
N ARG A 61 3.77 34.21 -2.43
CA ARG A 61 3.98 34.62 -1.03
C ARG A 61 2.89 34.03 -0.13
N VAL A 62 3.26 33.53 1.04
CA VAL A 62 2.33 32.94 2.01
C VAL A 62 2.44 33.65 3.36
N GLY A 63 1.30 33.93 4.00
CA GLY A 63 1.27 34.57 5.32
C GLY A 63 1.43 33.58 6.48
N ARG A 64 1.13 32.31 6.25
CA ARG A 64 1.27 31.21 7.21
C ARG A 64 1.57 29.92 6.47
N TYR A 65 2.49 29.12 7.01
CA TYR A 65 2.78 27.78 6.52
C TYR A 65 2.99 26.83 7.70
N THR A 66 2.50 25.59 7.58
CA THR A 66 2.72 24.55 8.60
C THR A 66 3.61 23.50 7.98
N VAL A 67 4.79 23.29 8.57
CA VAL A 67 5.72 22.23 8.15
C VAL A 67 5.43 21.00 9.00
N PHE A 68 5.02 19.90 8.36
CA PHE A 68 4.79 18.63 9.05
C PHE A 68 6.10 17.85 9.23
N PRO A 69 6.18 16.90 10.17
CA PRO A 69 7.36 16.04 10.31
C PRO A 69 7.66 15.23 9.04
N SER A 70 8.94 14.99 8.75
CA SER A 70 9.36 14.20 7.57
C SER A 70 9.10 12.70 7.72
N SER A 71 8.69 12.26 8.91
CA SER A 71 8.40 10.87 9.25
C SER A 71 7.16 10.77 10.14
N HIS A 72 6.38 9.70 9.97
CA HIS A 72 5.24 9.40 10.83
C HIS A 72 5.62 8.87 12.23
N TYR A 73 6.91 8.59 12.47
CA TYR A 73 7.42 8.06 13.73
C TYR A 73 8.14 9.11 14.59
N VAL A 74 8.00 10.40 14.25
CA VAL A 74 8.59 11.47 15.06
C VAL A 74 7.93 11.51 16.42
N THR A 75 8.72 11.30 17.47
CA THR A 75 8.27 11.34 18.86
C THR A 75 9.15 12.29 19.69
N PRO A 76 8.61 12.87 20.78
CA PRO A 76 9.41 13.66 21.72
C PRO A 76 10.54 12.83 22.33
N ARG A 77 11.69 13.46 22.63
CA ARG A 77 12.89 12.78 23.16
C ARG A 77 12.59 11.96 24.42
N GLU A 78 11.79 12.50 25.34
CA GLU A 78 11.38 11.79 26.57
C GLU A 78 10.61 10.49 26.27
N THR A 79 9.74 10.51 25.26
CA THR A 79 9.01 9.33 24.81
C THR A 79 9.95 8.28 24.22
N GLY A 80 10.93 8.71 23.42
CA GLY A 80 11.96 7.84 22.87
C GLY A 80 12.79 7.16 23.96
N LEU A 81 13.26 7.91 24.96
CA LEU A 81 14.04 7.36 26.08
C LEU A 81 13.23 6.35 26.91
N ARG A 82 11.96 6.66 27.21
CA ARG A 82 11.04 5.73 27.88
C ARG A 82 10.84 4.44 27.07
N ALA A 83 10.65 4.56 25.76
CA ALA A 83 10.52 3.41 24.87
C ALA A 83 11.78 2.54 24.90
N CYS A 84 12.97 3.15 24.87
CA CYS A 84 14.25 2.43 24.93
C CYS A 84 14.41 1.60 26.22
N GLU A 85 14.01 2.13 27.37
CA GLU A 85 14.04 1.38 28.63
C GLU A 85 13.07 0.18 28.62
N ASN A 86 11.88 0.35 28.06
CA ASN A 86 10.92 -0.75 27.92
C ASN A 86 11.40 -1.83 26.95
N ILE A 87 12.01 -1.44 25.83
CA ILE A 87 12.63 -2.35 24.85
C ILE A 87 13.76 -3.14 25.50
N LYS A 88 14.62 -2.47 26.28
CA LYS A 88 15.73 -3.09 27.01
C LYS A 88 15.23 -4.11 28.02
N LYS A 89 14.14 -3.82 28.73
CA LYS A 89 13.50 -4.76 29.65
C LYS A 89 12.97 -6.00 28.92
N GLU A 90 12.18 -5.81 27.87
CA GLU A 90 11.65 -6.92 27.07
C GLU A 90 12.76 -7.77 26.45
N LEU A 91 13.84 -7.14 25.98
CA LEU A 91 15.02 -7.84 25.47
C LEU A 91 15.63 -8.75 26.55
N GLY A 92 15.80 -8.25 27.77
CA GLY A 92 16.33 -9.04 28.88
C GLY A 92 15.47 -10.26 29.19
N ASP A 93 14.15 -10.10 29.19
CA ASP A 93 13.20 -11.20 29.41
C ASP A 93 13.22 -12.21 28.24
N ARG A 94 13.31 -11.72 27.00
CA ARG A 94 13.33 -12.56 25.81
C ARG A 94 14.62 -13.39 25.69
N ILE A 95 15.78 -12.81 26.06
CA ILE A 95 17.06 -13.54 26.10
C ILE A 95 16.98 -14.67 27.13
N LYS A 96 16.48 -14.38 28.35
CA LYS A 96 16.31 -15.41 29.39
C LYS A 96 15.42 -16.56 28.91
N TRP A 97 14.32 -16.24 28.23
CA TRP A 97 13.42 -17.24 27.66
C TRP A 97 14.14 -18.13 26.65
N PHE A 98 14.83 -17.56 25.66
CA PHE A 98 15.56 -18.35 24.66
C PHE A 98 16.66 -19.22 25.28
N THR A 99 17.41 -18.69 26.27
CA THR A 99 18.44 -19.45 26.97
C THR A 99 17.85 -20.61 27.76
N HIS A 100 16.70 -20.43 28.41
CA HIS A 100 15.99 -21.50 29.12
C HIS A 100 15.52 -22.62 28.18
N GLU A 101 15.04 -22.26 27.00
CA GLU A 101 14.60 -23.18 25.94
C GLU A 101 15.78 -23.84 25.17
N GLY A 102 17.03 -23.57 25.53
CA GLY A 102 18.22 -24.10 24.84
C GLY A 102 18.48 -23.49 23.46
N ARG A 103 17.82 -22.38 23.13
CA ARG A 103 17.84 -21.70 21.82
C ARG A 103 18.87 -20.57 21.78
N LEU A 104 20.14 -20.95 21.93
CA LEU A 104 21.25 -19.99 22.13
C LEU A 104 21.53 -19.12 20.89
N VAL A 105 21.32 -19.65 19.68
CA VAL A 105 21.53 -18.89 18.43
C VAL A 105 20.51 -17.76 18.31
N GLU A 106 19.25 -18.03 18.62
CA GLU A 106 18.18 -17.03 18.63
C GLU A 106 18.38 -15.99 19.73
N ALA A 107 18.86 -16.40 20.92
CA ALA A 107 19.22 -15.49 22.00
C ALA A 107 20.32 -14.49 21.56
N GLN A 108 21.40 -15.00 20.97
CA GLN A 108 22.49 -14.16 20.46
C GLN A 108 22.00 -13.22 19.34
N ARG A 109 21.17 -13.73 18.43
CA ARG A 109 20.62 -12.97 17.30
C ARG A 109 19.77 -11.80 17.78
N ILE A 110 18.84 -12.04 18.69
CA ILE A 110 17.95 -10.98 19.17
C ILE A 110 18.72 -9.94 19.99
N GLU A 111 19.72 -10.38 20.76
CA GLU A 111 20.58 -9.50 21.54
C GLU A 111 21.38 -8.53 20.65
N GLN A 112 22.12 -9.06 19.68
CA GLN A 112 22.94 -8.25 18.78
C GLN A 112 22.09 -7.24 18.02
N ARG A 113 20.97 -7.69 17.45
CA ARG A 113 20.07 -6.84 16.66
C ARG A 113 19.47 -5.71 17.51
N THR A 114 18.91 -6.06 18.66
CA THR A 114 18.18 -5.10 19.49
C THR A 114 19.11 -4.11 20.18
N ARG A 115 20.31 -4.52 20.60
CA ARG A 115 21.32 -3.61 21.16
C ARG A 115 21.78 -2.57 20.13
N PHE A 116 22.05 -3.00 18.90
CA PHE A 116 22.38 -2.08 17.80
C PHE A 116 21.23 -1.09 17.53
N ASP A 117 20.00 -1.58 17.44
CA ASP A 117 18.83 -0.72 17.24
C ASP A 117 18.68 0.29 18.40
N LEU A 118 18.92 -0.12 19.66
CA LEU A 118 18.89 0.75 20.84
C LEU A 118 19.98 1.84 20.80
N GLU A 119 21.22 1.49 20.42
CA GLU A 119 22.31 2.47 20.25
C GLU A 119 21.93 3.56 19.23
N MET A 120 21.37 3.15 18.09
CA MET A 120 20.88 4.08 17.06
C MET A 120 19.74 4.98 17.58
N LEU A 121 18.82 4.41 18.37
CA LEU A 121 17.73 5.19 18.98
C LEU A 121 18.23 6.21 20.01
N TYR A 122 19.27 5.90 20.79
CA TYR A 122 19.83 6.85 21.75
C TYR A 122 20.56 8.01 21.08
N GLU A 123 21.35 7.73 20.04
CA GLU A 123 22.18 8.73 19.36
C GLU A 123 21.38 9.57 18.36
N MET A 124 20.57 8.92 17.51
CA MET A 124 19.89 9.56 16.39
C MET A 124 18.38 9.77 16.61
N GLY A 125 17.80 9.14 17.63
CA GLY A 125 16.34 9.12 17.82
C GLY A 125 15.60 8.29 16.77
N PHE A 126 16.32 7.53 15.94
CA PHE A 126 15.78 6.72 14.85
C PHE A 126 16.65 5.49 14.58
N CYS A 127 16.04 4.40 14.15
CA CYS A 127 16.73 3.21 13.67
C CYS A 127 15.99 2.58 12.48
N LYS A 128 16.70 1.82 11.66
CA LYS A 128 16.07 1.11 10.52
C LYS A 128 15.13 0.02 11.05
N GLY A 129 13.86 0.13 10.70
CA GLY A 129 12.84 -0.80 11.19
C GLY A 129 12.23 -0.37 12.52
N ILE A 130 12.24 0.93 12.85
CA ILE A 130 11.67 1.49 14.08
C ILE A 130 10.20 1.09 14.31
N GLU A 131 9.46 0.80 13.24
CA GLU A 131 8.07 0.35 13.31
C GLU A 131 7.90 -0.93 14.13
N ASN A 132 8.93 -1.78 14.21
CA ASN A 132 8.89 -3.01 15.03
C ASN A 132 8.85 -2.73 16.54
N TYR A 133 9.09 -1.48 16.94
CA TYR A 133 9.01 -1.00 18.31
C TYR A 133 7.80 -0.08 18.55
N SER A 134 6.87 0.05 17.58
CA SER A 134 5.76 1.02 17.61
C SER A 134 4.89 0.97 18.88
N ARG A 135 4.69 -0.23 19.47
CA ARG A 135 4.04 -0.37 20.77
C ARG A 135 4.75 0.38 21.89
N HIS A 136 6.08 0.26 21.97
CA HIS A 136 6.88 0.92 23.00
C HIS A 136 6.86 2.44 22.87
N PHE A 137 6.83 2.95 21.64
CA PHE A 137 6.71 4.38 21.37
C PHE A 137 5.31 4.91 21.67
N SER A 138 4.26 4.19 21.27
CA SER A 138 2.87 4.61 21.51
C SER A 138 2.45 4.47 22.98
N GLY A 139 3.09 3.58 23.74
CA GLY A 139 2.71 3.28 25.12
C GLY A 139 1.41 2.49 25.24
N LYS A 140 0.91 1.93 24.13
CA LYS A 140 -0.28 1.09 24.14
C LYS A 140 -0.02 -0.26 24.83
N PRO A 141 -1.05 -0.86 25.45
CA PRO A 141 -0.99 -2.23 25.97
C PRO A 141 -0.58 -3.26 24.92
N GLU A 142 -0.06 -4.40 25.40
CA GLU A 142 0.20 -5.56 24.54
C GLU A 142 -1.07 -6.01 23.82
N GLY A 143 -0.92 -6.37 22.55
CA GLY A 143 -2.01 -6.79 21.68
C GLY A 143 -2.77 -5.66 20.99
N GLU A 144 -2.59 -4.38 21.37
CA GLU A 144 -3.22 -3.26 20.67
C GLU A 144 -2.46 -2.85 19.40
N PRO A 145 -3.16 -2.50 18.31
CA PRO A 145 -2.52 -2.05 17.07
C PRO A 145 -1.97 -0.62 17.20
N PRO A 146 -0.93 -0.26 16.41
CA PRO A 146 -0.48 1.12 16.31
C PRO A 146 -1.59 2.02 15.73
N PRO A 147 -1.47 3.35 15.90
CA PRO A 147 -2.31 4.29 15.16
C PRO A 147 -2.26 4.03 13.66
N THR A 148 -3.40 4.15 13.01
CA THR A 148 -3.61 3.96 11.57
C THR A 148 -4.10 5.26 10.95
N LEU A 149 -4.23 5.30 9.62
CA LEU A 149 -4.85 6.44 8.94
C LEU A 149 -6.25 6.77 9.50
N MET A 150 -7.00 5.76 9.94
CA MET A 150 -8.35 5.94 10.48
C MET A 150 -8.38 6.86 11.70
N ASP A 151 -7.32 6.85 12.51
CA ASP A 151 -7.19 7.69 13.71
C ASP A 151 -6.96 9.19 13.37
N TYR A 152 -6.51 9.49 12.13
CA TYR A 152 -6.29 10.85 11.65
C TYR A 152 -7.52 11.43 10.93
N LEU A 153 -8.53 10.59 10.64
CA LEU A 153 -9.74 11.04 9.97
C LEU A 153 -10.62 11.87 10.93
N PRO A 154 -11.27 12.93 10.44
CA PRO A 154 -12.31 13.62 11.20
C PRO A 154 -13.44 12.65 11.61
N LYS A 155 -14.08 12.90 12.75
CA LYS A 155 -15.18 12.06 13.25
C LYS A 155 -16.37 11.94 12.29
N ASN A 156 -16.52 12.90 11.38
CA ASN A 156 -17.57 12.97 10.37
C ASN A 156 -17.06 12.62 8.96
N ALA A 157 -15.94 11.92 8.86
CA ALA A 157 -15.45 11.43 7.58
C ALA A 157 -16.47 10.49 6.92
N LEU A 158 -16.45 10.44 5.60
CA LEU A 158 -17.20 9.48 4.79
C LEU A 158 -16.20 8.59 4.08
N MET A 159 -16.37 7.27 4.20
CA MET A 159 -15.51 6.30 3.56
C MET A 159 -16.22 5.64 2.37
N PHE A 160 -15.50 5.50 1.26
CA PHE A 160 -15.93 4.68 0.13
C PHE A 160 -15.02 3.46 0.06
N ILE A 161 -15.63 2.28 -0.06
CA ILE A 161 -14.89 1.04 -0.31
C ILE A 161 -15.26 0.60 -1.72
N ASP A 162 -14.33 0.83 -2.64
CA ASP A 162 -14.42 0.41 -4.04
C ASP A 162 -14.16 -1.10 -4.17
N GLU A 163 -14.84 -1.73 -5.12
CA GLU A 163 -14.90 -3.18 -5.32
C GLU A 163 -15.02 -3.93 -3.98
N SER A 164 -16.03 -3.54 -3.19
CA SER A 164 -16.16 -3.94 -1.78
C SER A 164 -16.14 -5.45 -1.56
N HIS A 165 -16.67 -6.23 -2.51
CA HIS A 165 -16.71 -7.69 -2.44
C HIS A 165 -15.32 -8.32 -2.35
N VAL A 166 -14.31 -7.66 -2.95
CA VAL A 166 -12.90 -8.01 -2.84
C VAL A 166 -12.23 -7.27 -1.69
N THR A 167 -12.40 -5.95 -1.61
CA THR A 167 -11.65 -5.08 -0.69
C THR A 167 -11.94 -5.38 0.77
N VAL A 168 -13.21 -5.64 1.14
CA VAL A 168 -13.59 -6.00 2.52
C VAL A 168 -12.92 -7.31 2.93
N SER A 169 -13.00 -8.33 2.06
CA SER A 169 -12.37 -9.63 2.27
C SER A 169 -10.84 -9.51 2.42
N GLN A 170 -10.22 -8.66 1.61
CA GLN A 170 -8.79 -8.38 1.66
C GLN A 170 -8.40 -7.76 3.01
N ILE A 171 -9.10 -6.72 3.46
CA ILE A 171 -8.88 -6.09 4.78
C ILE A 171 -8.96 -7.14 5.89
N GLY A 172 -9.95 -8.04 5.85
CA GLY A 172 -10.09 -9.13 6.81
C GLY A 172 -8.94 -10.15 6.80
N GLY A 173 -8.26 -10.30 5.66
CA GLY A 173 -7.11 -11.20 5.48
C GLY A 173 -5.76 -10.63 5.94
N MET A 174 -5.59 -9.30 5.94
CA MET A 174 -4.30 -8.64 6.17
C MET A 174 -3.63 -9.03 7.49
N TYR A 175 -4.39 -9.02 8.60
CA TYR A 175 -3.85 -9.36 9.92
C TYR A 175 -3.28 -10.80 9.97
N LYS A 176 -3.99 -11.78 9.39
CA LYS A 176 -3.59 -13.19 9.49
C LYS A 176 -2.25 -13.44 8.78
N GLY A 177 -2.09 -12.86 7.60
CA GLY A 177 -0.83 -12.94 6.84
C GLY A 177 0.34 -12.29 7.59
N ASP A 178 0.14 -11.08 8.11
CA ASP A 178 1.17 -10.38 8.89
C ASP A 178 1.54 -11.14 10.18
N ALA A 179 0.54 -11.60 10.92
CA ALA A 179 0.73 -12.34 12.17
C ALA A 179 1.54 -13.63 11.95
N SER A 180 1.22 -14.42 10.92
CA SER A 180 1.96 -15.65 10.59
C SER A 180 3.42 -15.36 10.26
N ARG A 181 3.69 -14.33 9.46
CA ARG A 181 5.06 -13.94 9.08
C ARG A 181 5.85 -13.46 10.30
N LYS A 182 5.25 -12.63 11.14
CA LYS A 182 5.91 -12.07 12.32
C LYS A 182 6.14 -13.09 13.42
N GLN A 183 5.23 -14.05 13.57
CA GLN A 183 5.40 -15.17 14.50
C GLN A 183 6.73 -15.88 14.22
N ASN A 184 7.01 -16.25 12.97
CA ASN A 184 8.28 -16.85 12.59
C ASN A 184 9.49 -15.97 12.93
N LEU A 185 9.43 -14.66 12.65
CA LEU A 185 10.53 -13.75 12.98
C LEU A 185 10.81 -13.67 14.48
N VAL A 186 9.75 -13.65 15.30
CA VAL A 186 9.86 -13.64 16.76
C VAL A 186 10.37 -14.97 17.28
N ASP A 187 9.87 -16.08 16.72
CA ASP A 187 10.27 -17.41 17.12
C ASP A 187 11.73 -17.64 16.81
N TYR A 188 12.24 -17.23 15.66
CA TYR A 188 13.65 -17.35 15.30
C TYR A 188 14.53 -16.18 15.81
N GLY A 189 14.08 -15.37 16.76
CA GLY A 189 14.92 -14.35 17.40
C GLY A 189 15.37 -13.21 16.48
N PHE A 190 14.67 -12.95 15.38
CA PHE A 190 14.93 -11.78 14.52
C PHE A 190 14.27 -10.51 15.07
N ARG A 191 13.17 -10.64 15.82
CA ARG A 191 12.41 -9.52 16.40
C ARG A 191 11.91 -9.85 17.81
N LEU A 192 11.69 -8.82 18.62
CA LEU A 192 11.06 -8.95 19.94
C LEU A 192 9.57 -9.32 19.80
N PRO A 193 8.95 -9.95 20.82
CA PRO A 193 7.52 -10.23 20.83
C PRO A 193 6.64 -9.00 20.52
N SER A 194 7.01 -7.82 21.01
CA SER A 194 6.34 -6.53 20.71
C SER A 194 6.19 -6.22 19.22
N ALA A 195 7.04 -6.78 18.36
CA ALA A 195 6.95 -6.54 16.92
C ALA A 195 5.64 -7.08 16.32
N ARG A 196 5.00 -8.07 16.97
CA ARG A 196 3.67 -8.59 16.59
C ARG A 196 2.56 -7.58 16.79
N ASP A 197 2.75 -6.61 17.69
CA ASP A 197 1.78 -5.57 17.95
C ASP A 197 1.84 -4.44 16.92
N ASN A 198 2.92 -4.36 16.13
CA ASN A 198 3.01 -3.48 14.98
C ASN A 198 2.23 -4.02 13.76
N ARG A 199 0.93 -4.22 13.88
CA ARG A 199 0.14 -5.01 12.92
C ARG A 199 -0.97 -4.19 12.25
N PRO A 200 -1.51 -4.66 11.12
CA PRO A 200 -2.80 -4.16 10.65
C PRO A 200 -3.90 -4.38 11.69
N LEU A 201 -4.98 -3.63 11.56
CA LEU A 201 -6.20 -3.87 12.30
C LEU A 201 -6.74 -5.26 11.99
N LYS A 202 -7.24 -5.95 13.01
CA LYS A 202 -8.16 -7.08 12.81
C LYS A 202 -9.45 -6.54 12.25
N PHE A 203 -10.21 -7.38 11.53
CA PHE A 203 -11.45 -6.93 10.91
C PHE A 203 -12.43 -6.28 11.90
N HIS A 204 -12.68 -6.91 13.05
CA HIS A 204 -13.54 -6.32 14.10
C HIS A 204 -12.98 -5.05 14.74
N GLU A 205 -11.66 -4.80 14.66
CA GLU A 205 -11.08 -3.52 15.09
C GLU A 205 -11.32 -2.44 14.04
N PHE A 206 -11.19 -2.80 12.76
CA PHE A 206 -11.53 -1.94 11.63
C PHE A 206 -13.02 -1.55 11.64
N GLU A 207 -13.93 -2.50 11.85
CA GLU A 207 -15.38 -2.23 11.95
C GLU A 207 -15.73 -1.20 13.02
N ARG A 208 -14.97 -1.16 14.13
CA ARG A 208 -15.21 -0.20 15.23
C ARG A 208 -14.77 1.22 14.90
N VAL A 209 -13.76 1.37 14.05
CA VAL A 209 -13.20 2.68 13.65
C VAL A 209 -13.69 3.13 12.28
N MET A 210 -14.41 2.26 11.58
CA MET A 210 -15.04 2.53 10.30
C MET A 210 -16.09 3.65 10.48
N PRO A 211 -15.95 4.80 9.79
CA PRO A 211 -16.96 5.85 9.83
C PRO A 211 -18.17 5.46 8.98
N GLN A 212 -19.06 6.41 8.70
CA GLN A 212 -20.11 6.18 7.71
C GLN A 212 -19.47 5.72 6.39
N THR A 213 -19.95 4.60 5.86
CA THR A 213 -19.28 3.89 4.75
C THR A 213 -20.26 3.59 3.64
N ILE A 214 -19.82 3.82 2.41
CA ILE A 214 -20.52 3.45 1.18
C ILE A 214 -19.71 2.34 0.52
N PHE A 215 -20.31 1.15 0.42
CA PHE A 215 -19.76 0.05 -0.34
C PHE A 215 -20.13 0.23 -1.82
N VAL A 216 -19.12 0.16 -2.69
CA VAL A 216 -19.29 0.28 -4.14
C VAL A 216 -18.85 -1.03 -4.75
N SER A 217 -19.79 -1.76 -5.36
CA SER A 217 -19.52 -3.01 -6.07
C SER A 217 -20.69 -3.34 -7.00
N ALA A 218 -20.38 -3.91 -8.17
CA ALA A 218 -21.39 -4.52 -9.04
C ALA A 218 -21.92 -5.86 -8.49
N THR A 219 -21.18 -6.50 -7.59
CA THR A 219 -21.46 -7.81 -7.01
C THR A 219 -21.23 -7.82 -5.50
N PRO A 220 -21.99 -7.02 -4.71
CA PRO A 220 -21.81 -6.94 -3.26
C PRO A 220 -21.78 -8.33 -2.61
N ALA A 221 -20.82 -8.55 -1.70
CA ALA A 221 -20.71 -9.82 -1.01
C ALA A 221 -21.59 -9.86 0.25
N LYS A 222 -21.57 -11.02 0.92
CA LYS A 222 -22.39 -11.31 2.11
C LYS A 222 -22.23 -10.27 3.23
N TYR A 223 -21.03 -9.73 3.44
CA TYR A 223 -20.81 -8.76 4.51
C TYR A 223 -21.58 -7.47 4.25
N GLU A 224 -21.54 -6.98 3.01
CA GLU A 224 -22.25 -5.80 2.58
C GLU A 224 -23.77 -6.02 2.63
N GLU A 225 -24.26 -7.18 2.18
CA GLU A 225 -25.68 -7.55 2.26
C GLU A 225 -26.19 -7.54 3.71
N GLU A 226 -25.40 -8.06 4.66
CA GLU A 226 -25.79 -8.14 6.08
C GLU A 226 -25.73 -6.79 6.81
N HIS A 227 -24.93 -5.84 6.33
CA HIS A 227 -24.65 -4.57 7.04
C HIS A 227 -25.21 -3.33 6.32
N ALA A 228 -25.68 -3.45 5.08
CA ALA A 228 -26.24 -2.32 4.33
C ALA A 228 -27.58 -1.88 4.93
N GLY A 229 -27.66 -0.62 5.36
CA GLY A 229 -28.95 0.00 5.73
C GLY A 229 -29.83 0.36 4.52
N GLN A 230 -29.21 0.57 3.35
CA GLN A 230 -29.88 0.87 2.10
C GLN A 230 -29.03 0.38 0.93
N VAL A 231 -29.66 -0.31 -0.02
CA VAL A 231 -29.04 -0.67 -1.31
C VAL A 231 -29.49 0.35 -2.36
N VAL A 232 -28.53 0.94 -3.08
CA VAL A 232 -28.78 1.89 -4.18
C VAL A 232 -28.29 1.27 -5.47
N GLU A 233 -29.21 0.95 -6.37
CA GLU A 233 -28.88 0.34 -7.65
C GLU A 233 -28.60 1.42 -8.71
N GLN A 234 -27.48 1.27 -9.42
CA GLN A 234 -27.11 2.12 -10.57
C GLN A 234 -26.79 1.24 -11.77
N VAL A 235 -27.84 0.79 -12.47
CA VAL A 235 -27.72 -0.10 -13.64
C VAL A 235 -27.67 0.65 -14.98
N VAL A 236 -28.22 1.87 -15.03
CA VAL A 236 -28.31 2.62 -16.29
C VAL A 236 -26.97 3.31 -16.59
N ARG A 237 -26.33 2.90 -17.69
CA ARG A 237 -25.10 3.53 -18.18
C ARG A 237 -25.41 4.82 -18.94
N PRO A 238 -24.72 5.96 -18.67
CA PRO A 238 -24.96 7.23 -19.38
C PRO A 238 -24.78 7.15 -20.90
N THR A 239 -23.97 6.21 -21.38
CA THR A 239 -23.72 5.96 -22.82
C THR A 239 -24.83 5.18 -23.51
N GLY A 240 -25.81 4.64 -22.77
CA GLY A 240 -26.84 3.76 -23.30
C GLY A 240 -26.37 2.34 -23.62
N LEU A 241 -25.15 1.96 -23.23
CA LEU A 241 -24.64 0.60 -23.39
C LEU A 241 -25.47 -0.39 -22.58
N VAL A 242 -25.95 -1.43 -23.26
CA VAL A 242 -26.71 -2.54 -22.67
C VAL A 242 -25.80 -3.65 -22.20
N ASP A 243 -26.31 -4.47 -21.28
CA ASP A 243 -25.65 -5.72 -20.90
C ASP A 243 -25.58 -6.69 -22.10
N PRO A 244 -24.49 -7.47 -22.23
CA PRO A 244 -24.32 -8.38 -23.37
C PRO A 244 -25.29 -9.56 -23.30
N GLU A 245 -25.67 -10.09 -24.47
CA GLU A 245 -26.43 -11.33 -24.58
C GLU A 245 -25.59 -12.54 -24.15
N ILE A 246 -26.19 -13.47 -23.40
CA ILE A 246 -25.53 -14.68 -22.90
C ILE A 246 -26.03 -15.89 -23.68
N ILE A 247 -25.09 -16.61 -24.31
CA ILE A 247 -25.38 -17.83 -25.08
C ILE A 247 -24.66 -19.01 -24.44
N ILE A 248 -25.40 -20.09 -24.16
CA ILE A 248 -24.85 -21.33 -23.60
C ILE A 248 -24.71 -22.37 -24.71
N ARG A 249 -23.49 -22.90 -24.92
CA ARG A 249 -23.18 -23.91 -25.95
C ARG A 249 -22.60 -25.20 -25.33
N PRO A 250 -22.76 -26.37 -25.97
CA PRO A 250 -22.19 -27.63 -25.47
C PRO A 250 -20.65 -27.66 -25.50
N VAL A 251 -20.05 -28.38 -24.55
CA VAL A 251 -18.57 -28.47 -24.39
C VAL A 251 -17.88 -29.24 -25.52
N ALA A 252 -18.58 -30.18 -26.17
CA ALA A 252 -17.96 -31.17 -27.07
C ALA A 252 -17.17 -30.56 -28.25
N THR A 253 -17.60 -29.41 -28.76
CA THR A 253 -16.98 -28.71 -29.90
C THR A 253 -16.57 -27.28 -29.56
N GLN A 254 -16.41 -26.96 -28.26
CA GLN A 254 -16.26 -25.58 -27.79
C GLN A 254 -15.05 -24.84 -28.38
N VAL A 255 -13.95 -25.54 -28.67
CA VAL A 255 -12.70 -24.92 -29.16
C VAL A 255 -12.84 -24.49 -30.62
N ASP A 256 -13.43 -25.35 -31.46
CA ASP A 256 -13.69 -25.08 -32.88
C ASP A 256 -14.82 -24.06 -33.06
N ASP A 257 -15.83 -24.16 -32.21
CA ASP A 257 -16.96 -23.22 -32.16
C ASP A 257 -16.47 -21.80 -31.80
N LEU A 258 -15.65 -21.68 -30.75
CA LEU A 258 -15.03 -20.41 -30.36
C LEU A 258 -14.10 -19.85 -31.45
N LEU A 259 -13.34 -20.71 -32.14
CA LEU A 259 -12.51 -20.26 -33.27
C LEU A 259 -13.35 -19.65 -34.39
N SER A 260 -14.50 -20.25 -34.69
CA SER A 260 -15.44 -19.74 -35.69
C SER A 260 -15.97 -18.37 -35.29
N GLU A 261 -16.37 -18.18 -34.03
CA GLU A 261 -16.79 -16.88 -33.50
C GLU A 261 -15.67 -15.83 -33.50
N ILE A 262 -14.44 -16.22 -33.16
CA ILE A 262 -13.27 -15.34 -33.22
C ILE A 262 -13.07 -14.78 -34.64
N ASN A 263 -13.20 -15.63 -35.66
CA ASN A 263 -13.04 -15.20 -37.05
C ASN A 263 -14.12 -14.18 -37.46
N ILE A 264 -15.37 -14.38 -37.06
CA ILE A 264 -16.46 -13.42 -37.30
C ILE A 264 -16.14 -12.07 -36.66
N ARG A 265 -15.67 -12.05 -35.40
CA ARG A 265 -15.31 -10.80 -34.69
C ARG A 265 -14.11 -10.10 -35.31
N ARG A 266 -13.13 -10.87 -35.76
CA ARG A 266 -11.94 -10.36 -36.45
C ARG A 266 -12.30 -9.64 -37.75
N GLU A 267 -13.23 -10.18 -38.54
CA GLU A 267 -13.69 -9.53 -39.79
C GLU A 267 -14.36 -8.16 -39.52
N LEU A 268 -14.99 -8.00 -38.36
CA LEU A 268 -15.62 -6.75 -37.90
C LEU A 268 -14.64 -5.79 -37.21
N GLY A 269 -13.38 -6.19 -37.02
CA GLY A 269 -12.38 -5.40 -36.30
C GLY A 269 -12.64 -5.32 -34.78
N GLU A 270 -13.43 -6.24 -34.22
CA GLU A 270 -13.71 -6.38 -32.79
C GLU A 270 -12.62 -7.22 -32.09
N ARG A 271 -12.67 -7.33 -30.75
CA ARG A 271 -11.71 -8.11 -29.94
C ARG A 271 -12.44 -9.15 -29.11
N VAL A 272 -11.74 -10.25 -28.80
CA VAL A 272 -12.30 -11.36 -28.02
C VAL A 272 -11.50 -11.58 -26.74
N LEU A 273 -12.21 -11.71 -25.63
CA LEU A 273 -11.66 -12.09 -24.33
C LEU A 273 -12.08 -13.53 -24.02
N VAL A 274 -11.14 -14.37 -23.61
CA VAL A 274 -11.40 -15.79 -23.30
C VAL A 274 -10.86 -16.10 -21.91
N THR A 275 -11.72 -16.58 -21.02
CA THR A 275 -11.32 -17.02 -19.68
C THR A 275 -11.27 -18.54 -19.60
N THR A 276 -10.15 -19.09 -19.13
CA THR A 276 -10.00 -20.52 -18.82
C THR A 276 -9.84 -20.74 -17.32
N LEU A 277 -9.81 -22.00 -16.88
CA LEU A 277 -9.71 -22.35 -15.46
C LEU A 277 -8.27 -22.47 -14.95
N THR A 278 -7.30 -22.74 -15.83
CA THR A 278 -5.91 -23.00 -15.42
C THR A 278 -4.91 -22.36 -16.37
N LYS A 279 -3.71 -22.05 -15.85
CA LYS A 279 -2.60 -21.52 -16.67
C LYS A 279 -2.29 -22.40 -17.86
N ARG A 280 -2.19 -23.71 -17.63
CA ARG A 280 -1.92 -24.68 -18.68
C ARG A 280 -2.99 -24.67 -19.78
N MET A 281 -4.27 -24.55 -19.42
CA MET A 281 -5.33 -24.47 -20.43
C MET A 281 -5.26 -23.20 -21.25
N ALA A 282 -4.95 -22.06 -20.60
CA ALA A 282 -4.79 -20.80 -21.30
C ALA A 282 -3.61 -20.84 -22.28
N GLU A 283 -2.46 -21.35 -21.83
CA GLU A 283 -1.26 -21.54 -22.66
C GLU A 283 -1.55 -22.45 -23.85
N GLN A 284 -2.11 -23.64 -23.60
CA GLN A 284 -2.45 -24.61 -24.65
C GLN A 284 -3.45 -24.05 -25.68
N LEU A 285 -4.43 -23.27 -25.22
CA LEU A 285 -5.42 -22.66 -26.10
C LEU A 285 -4.80 -21.53 -26.95
N THR A 286 -3.92 -20.73 -26.34
CA THR A 286 -3.16 -19.70 -27.04
C THR A 286 -2.26 -20.31 -28.11
N ASP A 287 -1.50 -21.36 -27.78
CA ASP A 287 -0.63 -22.04 -28.73
C ASP A 287 -1.44 -22.65 -29.89
N TYR A 288 -2.54 -23.34 -29.58
CA TYR A 288 -3.42 -23.94 -30.58
C TYR A 288 -3.99 -22.89 -31.55
N TYR A 289 -4.48 -21.76 -31.06
CA TYR A 289 -5.00 -20.69 -31.92
C TYR A 289 -3.89 -19.97 -32.69
N ALA A 290 -2.70 -19.82 -32.11
CA ALA A 290 -1.55 -19.26 -32.81
C ALA A 290 -1.11 -20.14 -34.00
N GLU A 291 -1.10 -21.47 -33.83
CA GLU A 291 -0.81 -22.44 -34.90
C GLU A 291 -1.80 -22.33 -36.07
N LEU A 292 -3.06 -22.00 -35.77
CA LEU A 292 -4.12 -21.77 -36.77
C LEU A 292 -4.11 -20.34 -37.36
N GLY A 293 -3.12 -19.52 -37.01
CA GLY A 293 -2.92 -18.18 -37.57
C GLY A 293 -3.75 -17.07 -36.92
N VAL A 294 -4.37 -17.34 -35.76
CA VAL A 294 -5.03 -16.29 -34.95
C VAL A 294 -3.98 -15.46 -34.24
N LYS A 295 -4.12 -14.13 -34.28
CA LYS A 295 -3.29 -13.24 -33.45
C LYS A 295 -3.83 -13.26 -32.02
N VAL A 296 -3.19 -14.05 -31.17
CA VAL A 296 -3.62 -14.28 -29.78
C VAL A 296 -2.47 -14.01 -28.82
N ARG A 297 -2.79 -13.50 -27.62
CA ARG A 297 -1.88 -13.45 -26.47
C ARG A 297 -2.53 -14.01 -25.22
N TYR A 298 -1.70 -14.33 -24.25
CA TYR A 298 -2.09 -14.90 -22.96
C TYR A 298 -1.74 -13.95 -21.81
N LEU A 299 -2.62 -13.84 -20.82
CA LEU A 299 -2.47 -13.03 -19.60
C LEU A 299 -2.56 -13.89 -18.33
N HIS A 300 -1.51 -13.88 -17.49
CA HIS A 300 -1.49 -14.59 -16.21
C HIS A 300 -0.82 -13.82 -15.07
N SER A 301 -0.92 -14.39 -13.87
CA SER A 301 -0.48 -13.78 -12.62
C SER A 301 1.02 -13.45 -12.54
N ASP A 302 1.86 -14.09 -13.36
CA ASP A 302 3.31 -13.93 -13.27
C ASP A 302 3.84 -12.85 -14.23
N ILE A 303 2.95 -12.32 -15.09
CA ILE A 303 3.23 -11.14 -15.93
C ILE A 303 3.26 -9.91 -15.03
N ASP A 304 4.31 -9.10 -15.18
CA ASP A 304 4.47 -7.85 -14.42
C ASP A 304 3.41 -6.81 -14.84
N THR A 305 3.03 -5.94 -13.91
CA THR A 305 1.99 -4.92 -14.08
C THR A 305 2.24 -4.04 -15.31
N VAL A 306 3.49 -3.64 -15.57
CA VAL A 306 3.84 -2.83 -16.74
C VAL A 306 3.57 -3.60 -18.04
N GLU A 307 4.02 -4.85 -18.11
CA GLU A 307 3.80 -5.71 -19.27
C GLU A 307 2.30 -5.99 -19.49
N ARG A 308 1.50 -6.12 -18.43
CA ARG A 308 0.03 -6.25 -18.55
C ARG A 308 -0.59 -5.03 -19.23
N VAL A 309 -0.18 -3.82 -18.84
CA VAL A 309 -0.68 -2.57 -19.46
C VAL A 309 -0.31 -2.52 -20.94
N GLU A 310 0.90 -2.96 -21.29
CA GLU A 310 1.33 -3.06 -22.68
C GLU A 310 0.50 -4.08 -23.48
N ILE A 311 0.24 -5.27 -22.93
CA ILE A 311 -0.61 -6.29 -23.57
C ILE A 311 -2.03 -5.76 -23.83
N ILE A 312 -2.64 -5.09 -22.85
CA ILE A 312 -3.98 -4.51 -23.01
C ILE A 312 -3.98 -3.38 -24.05
N ARG A 313 -2.93 -2.54 -24.06
CA ARG A 313 -2.76 -1.51 -25.08
C ARG A 313 -2.63 -2.12 -26.47
N ASP A 314 -1.82 -3.16 -26.62
CA ASP A 314 -1.58 -3.87 -27.88
C ASP A 314 -2.88 -4.51 -28.42
N LEU A 315 -3.73 -5.06 -27.53
CA LEU A 315 -5.06 -5.57 -27.88
C LEU A 315 -5.92 -4.44 -28.47
N ARG A 316 -5.98 -3.29 -27.79
CA ARG A 316 -6.76 -2.12 -28.22
C ARG A 316 -6.26 -1.54 -29.54
N LEU A 317 -4.95 -1.55 -29.77
CA LEU A 317 -4.34 -1.12 -31.03
C LEU A 317 -4.55 -2.13 -32.18
N GLY A 318 -5.03 -3.34 -31.90
CA GLY A 318 -5.23 -4.39 -32.91
C GLY A 318 -3.95 -5.05 -33.36
N LEU A 319 -2.90 -5.04 -32.52
CA LEU A 319 -1.71 -5.85 -32.77
C LEU A 319 -2.03 -7.35 -32.65
N PHE A 320 -3.04 -7.67 -31.84
CA PHE A 320 -3.66 -9.00 -31.77
C PHE A 320 -5.17 -8.88 -31.50
N ASP A 321 -5.91 -9.96 -31.75
CA ASP A 321 -7.37 -9.96 -31.79
C ASP A 321 -8.00 -10.65 -30.56
N VAL A 322 -7.27 -11.59 -29.96
CA VAL A 322 -7.76 -12.46 -28.88
C VAL A 322 -6.86 -12.39 -27.66
N LEU A 323 -7.43 -12.17 -26.48
CA LEU A 323 -6.72 -12.27 -25.20
C LEU A 323 -7.28 -13.42 -24.38
N VAL A 324 -6.44 -14.41 -24.09
CA VAL A 324 -6.77 -15.54 -23.22
C VAL A 324 -6.26 -15.25 -21.82
N GLY A 325 -7.06 -15.50 -20.79
CA GLY A 325 -6.69 -15.29 -19.40
C GLY A 325 -7.42 -16.23 -18.45
N ILE A 326 -7.31 -15.94 -17.16
CA ILE A 326 -7.95 -16.71 -16.09
C ILE A 326 -8.80 -15.74 -15.26
N ASN A 327 -8.26 -15.23 -14.15
CA ASN A 327 -8.95 -14.31 -13.25
C ASN A 327 -8.58 -12.84 -13.49
N LEU A 328 -7.62 -12.56 -14.38
CA LEU A 328 -7.16 -11.20 -14.68
C LEU A 328 -8.00 -10.48 -15.74
N LEU A 329 -9.01 -11.14 -16.29
CA LEU A 329 -9.99 -10.55 -17.21
C LEU A 329 -11.28 -10.18 -16.45
N ARG A 330 -11.12 -9.71 -15.22
CA ARG A 330 -12.18 -9.28 -14.31
C ARG A 330 -11.90 -7.85 -13.86
N GLU A 331 -12.72 -7.33 -12.95
CA GLU A 331 -12.83 -5.92 -12.53
C GLU A 331 -11.53 -5.09 -12.72
N GLY A 332 -11.63 -3.98 -13.46
CA GLY A 332 -10.52 -3.06 -13.80
C GLY A 332 -10.13 -3.07 -15.27
#